data_AF-A0A368MCP5-F1
#
_entry.id   AF-A0A368MCP5-F1
#
_cell.length_a   1.000
_cell.length_b   1.000
_cell.length_c   1.000
_cell.angle_alpha   90.00
_cell.angle_beta   90.00
_cell.angle_gamma   90.00
#
_symmetry.space_group_name_H-M   'P 1'
#
loop_
_entity.id
_entity.type
_entity.pdbx_description
1 polymer ?
#
loop_
_entity_poly.entity_id
_entity_poly.type
_entity_poly.pdbx_seq_one_letter_code
_entity_poly.pdbx_strand_id
1 'polypeptide(L)' 'MIHDFEEPKESVRIYDANNFFNDWATSRGNNHKDWYEDNPGNRNVNLLKD' A
#
# COMPACT_ATOMS: atom_id res chain seq x y z
N MET A 1 8.71 7.72 15.26
CA MET A 1 7.41 7.16 14.85
C MET A 1 7.71 6.11 13.82
N ILE A 2 7.69 4.85 14.22
CA ILE A 2 7.64 3.74 13.28
C ILE A 2 6.15 3.67 12.92
N HIS A 3 5.82 3.97 11.67
CA HIS A 3 4.48 3.68 11.17
C HIS A 3 4.45 2.16 11.03
N ASP A 4 3.54 1.49 11.72
CA ASP A 4 3.40 0.04 11.59
C ASP A 4 3.02 -0.24 10.14
N PHE A 5 4.00 -0.73 9.38
CA PHE A 5 3.78 -1.20 8.03
C PHE A 5 3.11 -2.56 8.16
N GLU A 6 1.78 -2.55 8.10
CA GLU A 6 1.01 -3.79 8.00
C GLU A 6 1.26 -4.42 6.62
N GLU A 7 1.87 -5.59 6.65
CA GLU A 7 2.25 -6.31 5.45
C GLU A 7 1.05 -7.04 4.82
N PRO A 8 1.03 -7.22 3.48
CA PRO A 8 0.04 -8.06 2.82
C PRO A 8 0.05 -9.50 3.34
N LYS A 9 -1.08 -10.18 3.26
CA LYS A 9 -1.17 -11.64 3.45
C LYS A 9 -0.16 -12.35 2.53
N GLU A 10 0.31 -13.50 2.98
CA GLU A 10 1.24 -14.30 2.17
C GLU A 10 0.63 -14.61 0.79
N SER A 11 1.45 -14.57 -0.27
CA SER A 11 1.03 -14.73 -1.67
C SER A 11 0.17 -13.58 -2.25
N VAL A 12 -0.17 -12.55 -1.47
CA VAL A 12 -0.79 -11.32 -2.00
C VAL A 12 0.28 -10.39 -2.53
N ARG A 13 0.10 -9.87 -3.75
CA ARG A 13 1.03 -8.91 -4.32
C ARG A 13 0.84 -7.55 -3.68
N ILE A 14 1.94 -6.80 -3.56
CA ILE A 14 1.91 -5.49 -2.91
C ILE A 14 0.92 -4.51 -3.55
N TYR A 15 0.77 -4.54 -4.87
CA TYR A 15 -0.17 -3.67 -5.60
C TYR A 15 -1.62 -4.16 -5.56
N ASP A 16 -1.85 -5.41 -5.15
CA ASP A 16 -3.21 -5.89 -4.88
C ASP A 16 -3.67 -5.39 -3.49
N ALA A 17 -2.74 -5.31 -2.54
CA ALA A 17 -3.00 -4.79 -1.19
C ALA A 17 -2.95 -3.25 -1.09
N ASN A 18 -2.23 -2.57 -1.99
CA ASN A 18 -2.03 -1.11 -1.98
C ASN A 18 -2.49 -0.52 -3.31
N ASN A 19 -3.62 0.18 -3.29
CA ASN A 19 -4.34 0.65 -4.47
C ASN A 19 -3.52 1.64 -5.31
N PHE A 20 -2.63 2.41 -4.68
CA PHE A 20 -1.85 3.45 -5.34
C PHE A 20 -0.39 3.08 -5.61
N PHE A 21 0.03 1.85 -5.26
CA PHE A 21 1.43 1.42 -5.46
C PHE A 21 1.86 1.49 -6.92
N ASN A 22 1.01 1.02 -7.84
CA ASN A 22 1.32 1.03 -9.27
C ASN A 22 1.43 2.45 -9.83
N ASP A 23 0.54 3.36 -9.42
CA ASP A 23 0.57 4.76 -9.85
C ASP A 23 1.79 5.49 -9.31
N TRP A 24 2.15 5.24 -8.05
CA TRP A 24 3.39 5.72 -7.47
C TRP A 24 4.62 5.20 -8.24
N ALA A 25 4.71 3.89 -8.49
CA ALA A 25 5.84 3.27 -9.16
C ALA A 25 6.02 3.76 -10.61
N THR A 26 4.92 3.82 -11.38
CA THR A 26 4.93 4.29 -12.78
C THR A 26 5.19 5.79 -12.90
N SER A 27 4.80 6.59 -11.91
CA SER A 27 5.09 8.03 -11.86
C SER A 27 6.53 8.36 -11.47
N ARG A 28 7.38 7.35 -11.22
CA ARG A 28 8.72 7.50 -10.64
C ARG A 28 8.70 8.18 -9.27
N GLY A 29 7.65 7.91 -8.48
CA GLY A 29 7.48 8.44 -7.14
C GLY A 29 6.98 9.90 -7.06
N ASN A 30 6.39 10.42 -8.13
CA ASN A 30 5.81 11.77 -8.13
C ASN A 30 4.36 11.80 -7.62
N ASN A 31 3.61 10.73 -7.86
CA ASN A 31 2.20 10.59 -7.45
C ASN A 31 2.09 9.69 -6.22
N HIS A 32 1.06 9.93 -5.39
CA HIS A 32 0.72 9.10 -4.23
C HIS A 32 1.93 8.77 -3.33
N LYS A 33 2.68 9.79 -2.93
CA LYS A 33 3.91 9.62 -2.12
C LYS A 33 3.65 8.98 -0.75
N ASP A 34 2.41 9.06 -0.32
CA ASP A 34 1.81 8.54 0.90
C ASP A 34 1.07 7.20 0.69
N TRP A 35 1.29 6.50 -0.43
CA TRP A 35 0.57 5.25 -0.74
C TRP A 35 0.69 4.17 0.35
N TYR A 36 1.77 4.19 1.13
CA TYR A 36 2.06 3.26 2.22
C TYR A 36 1.49 3.72 3.57
N GLU A 37 0.97 4.94 3.67
CA GLU A 37 0.32 5.45 4.88
C GLU A 37 -1.06 4.81 5.04
N ASP A 38 -1.55 4.77 6.28
CA ASP A 38 -2.87 4.25 6.62
C ASP A 38 -3.98 5.28 6.32
N ASN A 39 -4.03 5.73 5.07
CA ASN A 39 -5.03 6.67 4.60
C ASN A 39 -6.23 5.90 4.00
N PRO A 40 -7.48 6.34 4.27
CA PRO A 40 -8.66 5.70 3.73
C PRO A 40 -8.60 5.56 2.20
N GLY A 41 -8.69 4.33 1.71
CA GLY A 41 -8.66 4.02 0.27
C GLY A 41 -7.27 3.69 -0.29
N ASN A 42 -6.18 3.91 0.46
CA ASN A 42 -4.84 3.52 0.00
C ASN A 42 -4.62 2.01 0.07
N ARG A 43 -5.27 1.34 1.03
CA ARG A 43 -4.99 -0.06 1.39
C ARG A 43 -6.27 -0.89 1.41
N ASN A 44 -6.18 -2.11 0.90
CA ASN A 44 -7.26 -3.09 0.91
C ASN A 44 -7.14 -3.93 2.18
N VAL A 45 -7.81 -3.49 3.26
CA VAL A 45 -7.70 -4.09 4.60
C VAL A 45 -7.91 -5.60 4.64
N ASN A 46 -8.79 -6.12 3.78
CA ASN A 46 -9.08 -7.56 3.70
C ASN A 46 -7.89 -8.41 3.21
N LEU A 47 -6.88 -7.78 2.64
CA LEU A 47 -5.68 -8.40 2.08
C LEU A 47 -4.44 -8.20 2.95
N LEU A 48 -4.57 -7.53 4.09
CA LEU A 48 -3.50 -7.30 5.06
C LEU A 48 -3.48 -8.42 6.09
N LYS A 49 -2.32 -8.70 6.68
CA LYS A 49 -2.25 -9.63 7.82
C LYS A 49 -2.98 -9.04 9.02
N ASP A 50 -3.64 -9.91 9.78
CA ASP A 50 -4.32 -9.59 11.04
C ASP A 50 -3.30 -9.30 12.17
#